data_AF-A0A7S0MS41-F1
#
_entry.id   AF-A0A7S0MS41-F1
#
_cell.length_a   1.000
_cell.length_b   1.000
_cell.length_c   1.000
_cell.angle_alpha   90.00
_cell.angle_beta   90.00
_cell.angle_gamma   90.00
#
_symmetry.space_group_name_H-M   'P 1'
#
loop_
_entity.id
_entity.type
_entity.pdbx_description
1 polymer ?
#
loop_
_entity_poly.entity_id
_entity_poly.type
_entity_poly.pdbx_seq_one_letter_code
_entity_poly.pdbx_strand_id
1 'polypeptide(L)'
;MASMMSSISFNVKTCSGLQQKHNVRSCRKQLQKQQQGRAARAKTITTAKATPTPRVPEGDSAVTHLECALEGDKYDKGVLHNLSAAMKPLIVKYDYAKAAKTLTRESLATRPNTLWKWREILPVTKTENCVYLGEEATPILEAPRLAEKLGATAAGGGLYVKDEGRLPTGSFKARGLVMAVSMAKELGVKRMAMPTNGNAGAALAAYCTSCGIEAYTFAPEDTPACNIEEMDIQGATVYKANGYIDDCGKIVAGGKEEMGWFDTSTLKEPYRIEGKKTMGLELAEQFGFDELPDVILYPTGGGTGLIGMWKAFEELELLGIRPKGSKKPRMVAVQAEGCAPIVNAYKEGKEFATRVDDAYTRSAMGIRVPQAVGDFLIIRACRESGGYAVTVTDDEIDEAQKEYARTEGVLLCPEGAATYAAYKNGLASGDIQAGETALLFNCATGLKYPLPPSNRNIDITKPVDYAAIAEGK
;
A
#
# COMPACT_ATOMS: atom_id res chain seq x y z
N MET A 1 -8.95 -45.87 -46.36
CA MET A 1 -9.68 -47.01 -45.73
C MET A 1 -9.55 -46.81 -44.23
N ALA A 2 -10.61 -46.57 -43.44
CA ALA A 2 -11.69 -47.51 -43.05
C ALA A 2 -11.10 -48.75 -42.32
N SER A 3 -11.60 -49.25 -41.19
CA SER A 3 -12.76 -48.92 -40.32
C SER A 3 -12.47 -49.50 -38.89
N MET A 4 -13.26 -49.41 -37.81
CA MET A 4 -14.62 -48.89 -37.55
C MET A 4 -14.77 -48.50 -36.04
N MET A 5 -16.01 -48.28 -35.55
CA MET A 5 -16.38 -48.23 -34.12
C MET A 5 -17.25 -49.45 -33.73
N SER A 6 -17.29 -49.80 -32.44
CA SER A 6 -18.44 -50.47 -31.79
C SER A 6 -18.93 -49.58 -30.63
N SER A 7 -20.07 -48.88 -30.73
CA SER A 7 -21.46 -49.37 -30.64
C SER A 7 -21.85 -49.91 -29.25
N ILE A 8 -22.39 -49.02 -28.41
CA ILE A 8 -23.42 -49.39 -27.41
C ILE A 8 -24.68 -48.61 -27.79
N SER A 9 -25.76 -49.35 -28.00
CA SER A 9 -27.05 -48.81 -28.46
C SER A 9 -28.05 -48.83 -27.32
N PHE A 10 -28.69 -47.70 -27.03
CA PHE A 10 -29.99 -47.69 -26.34
C PHE A 10 -31.08 -47.29 -27.33
N ASN A 11 -32.18 -48.04 -27.29
CA ASN A 11 -33.14 -48.13 -28.39
C ASN A 11 -34.49 -47.59 -27.95
N VAL A 12 -34.89 -46.42 -28.46
CA VAL A 12 -36.24 -45.88 -28.31
C VAL A 12 -36.82 -45.58 -29.70
N LYS A 13 -37.58 -46.56 -30.20
CA LYS A 13 -38.67 -46.38 -31.18
C LYS A 13 -39.65 -45.33 -30.62
N THR A 14 -40.34 -44.47 -31.38
CA THR A 14 -40.60 -44.39 -32.84
C THR A 14 -41.15 -43.00 -33.20
N CYS A 15 -41.13 -42.68 -34.49
CA CYS A 15 -42.01 -41.75 -35.26
C CYS A 15 -41.28 -40.64 -36.05
N SER A 16 -41.61 -40.58 -37.35
CA SER A 16 -41.56 -39.45 -38.31
C SER A 16 -40.77 -38.20 -37.89
N GLY A 17 -39.76 -37.74 -38.64
CA GLY A 17 -39.72 -37.64 -40.10
C GLY A 17 -39.93 -36.18 -40.53
N LEU A 18 -39.01 -35.64 -41.35
CA LEU A 18 -39.06 -34.35 -42.06
C LEU A 18 -38.79 -33.00 -41.33
N GLN A 19 -38.82 -32.85 -40.00
CA GLN A 19 -38.58 -31.51 -39.39
C GLN A 19 -37.13 -31.11 -39.02
N GLN A 20 -36.17 -32.05 -38.88
CA GLN A 20 -34.84 -31.69 -38.34
C GLN A 20 -33.82 -31.10 -39.35
N LYS A 21 -34.02 -31.22 -40.68
CA LYS A 21 -33.05 -30.70 -41.66
C LYS A 21 -33.06 -29.17 -41.86
N HIS A 22 -34.16 -28.49 -41.52
CA HIS A 22 -34.24 -27.03 -41.63
C HIS A 22 -33.51 -26.27 -40.50
N ASN A 23 -33.53 -26.80 -39.26
CA ASN A 23 -32.94 -26.10 -38.12
C ASN A 23 -31.39 -26.06 -38.14
N VAL A 24 -30.71 -27.09 -38.64
CA VAL A 24 -29.23 -27.09 -38.68
C VAL A 24 -28.68 -26.06 -39.68
N ARG A 25 -29.34 -25.85 -40.83
CA ARG A 25 -28.97 -24.79 -41.79
C ARG A 25 -29.32 -23.38 -41.27
N SER A 26 -30.41 -23.24 -40.51
CA SER A 26 -30.76 -21.98 -39.83
C SER A 26 -29.70 -21.59 -38.79
N CYS A 27 -29.37 -22.52 -37.89
CA CYS A 27 -28.43 -22.30 -36.80
C CYS A 27 -27.00 -22.01 -37.31
N ARG A 28 -26.52 -22.70 -38.35
CA ARG A 28 -25.23 -22.37 -39.01
C ARG A 28 -25.20 -20.95 -39.60
N LYS A 29 -26.30 -20.49 -40.22
CA LYS A 29 -26.40 -19.11 -40.74
C LYS A 29 -26.46 -18.06 -39.62
N GLN A 30 -27.10 -18.36 -38.50
CA GLN A 30 -27.10 -17.48 -37.31
C GLN A 30 -25.71 -17.40 -36.66
N LEU A 31 -25.00 -18.52 -36.50
CA LEU A 31 -23.63 -18.56 -35.99
C LEU A 31 -22.65 -17.80 -36.91
N GLN A 32 -22.75 -17.95 -38.22
CA GLN A 32 -21.94 -17.16 -39.17
C GLN A 32 -22.27 -15.67 -39.12
N LYS A 33 -23.55 -15.28 -39.00
CA LYS A 33 -23.94 -13.86 -38.79
C LYS A 33 -23.44 -13.31 -37.45
N GLN A 34 -23.42 -14.10 -36.38
CA GLN A 34 -22.86 -13.67 -35.08
C GLN A 34 -21.33 -13.56 -35.11
N GLN A 35 -20.63 -14.47 -35.81
CA GLN A 35 -19.18 -14.37 -36.00
C GLN A 35 -18.79 -13.19 -36.89
N GLN A 36 -19.52 -12.94 -37.99
CA GLN A 36 -19.31 -11.74 -38.81
C GLN A 36 -19.68 -10.44 -38.06
N GLY A 37 -20.74 -10.46 -37.24
CA GLY A 37 -21.09 -9.34 -36.36
C GLY A 37 -20.05 -9.07 -35.27
N ARG A 38 -19.41 -10.11 -34.71
CA ARG A 38 -18.26 -9.96 -33.79
C ARG A 38 -17.01 -9.44 -34.52
N ALA A 39 -16.72 -9.92 -35.73
CA ALA A 39 -15.60 -9.43 -36.54
C ALA A 39 -15.78 -7.96 -36.98
N ALA A 40 -17.02 -7.53 -37.24
CA ALA A 40 -17.35 -6.13 -37.54
C ALA A 40 -17.28 -5.24 -36.28
N ARG A 41 -17.78 -5.69 -35.12
CA ARG A 41 -17.64 -4.95 -33.84
C ARG A 41 -16.20 -4.87 -33.34
N ALA A 42 -15.32 -5.79 -33.72
CA ALA A 42 -13.91 -5.78 -33.36
C ALA A 42 -13.05 -4.74 -34.12
N LYS A 43 -13.63 -3.97 -35.06
CA LYS A 43 -12.89 -2.99 -35.89
C LYS A 43 -13.28 -1.52 -35.70
N THR A 44 -14.11 -1.19 -34.72
CA THR A 44 -14.49 0.20 -34.43
C THR A 44 -14.48 0.52 -32.94
N ILE A 45 -13.37 0.23 -32.26
CA ILE A 45 -12.89 1.17 -31.23
C ILE A 45 -12.13 2.26 -32.00
N THR A 46 -12.88 3.15 -32.64
CA THR A 46 -12.32 4.45 -33.03
C THR A 46 -12.12 5.23 -31.74
N THR A 47 -10.97 5.05 -31.11
CA THR A 47 -10.43 6.07 -30.23
C THR A 47 -10.37 7.35 -31.06
N ALA A 48 -11.15 8.36 -30.67
CA ALA A 48 -10.78 9.72 -31.00
C ALA A 48 -9.33 9.87 -30.53
N LYS A 49 -8.44 10.38 -31.40
CA LYS A 49 -7.06 10.69 -31.01
C LYS A 49 -7.05 11.94 -30.12
N ALA A 50 -7.64 11.83 -28.94
CA ALA A 50 -7.11 12.53 -27.80
C ALA A 50 -5.67 12.02 -27.63
N THR A 51 -4.69 12.92 -27.73
CA THR A 51 -3.32 12.62 -27.32
C THR A 51 -3.40 12.09 -25.89
N PRO A 52 -2.90 10.89 -25.57
CA PRO A 52 -2.98 10.37 -24.21
C PRO A 52 -2.25 11.35 -23.30
N THR A 53 -2.93 11.87 -22.27
CA THR A 53 -2.29 12.72 -21.27
C THR A 53 -1.08 11.96 -20.69
N PRO A 54 0.13 12.54 -20.70
CA PRO A 54 1.32 11.85 -20.21
C PRO A 54 1.11 11.30 -18.81
N ARG A 55 1.34 9.98 -18.61
CA ARG A 55 1.13 9.28 -17.32
C ARG A 55 1.98 9.86 -16.19
N VAL A 56 3.09 10.49 -16.58
CA VAL A 56 4.01 11.28 -15.77
C VAL A 56 4.07 12.65 -16.46
N PRO A 57 3.84 13.77 -15.75
CA PRO A 57 4.05 15.11 -16.31
C PRO A 57 5.51 15.29 -16.74
N GLU A 58 5.72 15.87 -17.92
CA GLU A 58 7.07 16.26 -18.36
C GLU A 58 7.57 17.48 -17.59
N GLY A 59 8.85 17.47 -17.22
CA GLY A 59 9.52 18.59 -16.54
C GLY A 59 10.57 18.16 -15.52
N ASP A 60 11.35 19.14 -15.06
CA ASP A 60 12.36 18.93 -14.04
C ASP A 60 11.73 18.67 -12.67
N SER A 61 12.37 17.80 -11.88
CA SER A 61 12.23 17.89 -10.42
C SER A 61 12.81 19.20 -9.89
N ALA A 62 12.17 19.76 -8.87
CA ALA A 62 12.70 20.88 -8.09
C ALA A 62 13.70 20.44 -7.00
N VAL A 63 14.12 19.16 -6.98
CA VAL A 63 15.10 18.65 -6.00
C VAL A 63 16.38 19.48 -6.01
N THR A 64 16.82 19.91 -4.82
CA THR A 64 18.04 20.70 -4.64
C THR A 64 19.17 19.83 -4.13
N HIS A 65 18.96 19.16 -2.99
CA HIS A 65 19.93 18.36 -2.25
C HIS A 65 19.17 17.44 -1.27
N LEU A 66 19.90 16.58 -0.57
CA LEU A 66 19.41 15.80 0.56
C LEU A 66 19.97 16.37 1.86
N GLU A 67 19.25 16.25 2.98
CA GLU A 67 19.71 16.68 4.31
C GLU A 67 19.63 15.56 5.34
N CYS A 68 20.62 15.47 6.24
CA CYS A 68 20.54 14.64 7.43
C CYS A 68 19.33 15.04 8.28
N ALA A 69 18.40 14.11 8.54
CA ALA A 69 17.17 14.36 9.26
C ALA A 69 17.36 14.86 10.71
N LEU A 70 18.55 14.63 11.29
CA LEU A 70 18.88 15.03 12.66
C LEU A 70 19.80 16.26 12.71
N GLU A 71 20.84 16.31 11.86
CA GLU A 71 21.92 17.32 11.95
C GLU A 71 21.81 18.43 10.91
N GLY A 72 21.04 18.24 9.84
CA GLY A 72 20.90 19.21 8.74
C GLY A 72 22.03 19.22 7.71
N ASP A 73 23.07 18.40 7.89
CA ASP A 73 24.17 18.24 6.93
C ASP A 73 23.67 17.95 5.51
N LYS A 74 24.29 18.59 4.51
CA LYS A 74 23.86 18.51 3.11
C LYS A 74 24.60 17.44 2.32
N TYR A 75 23.86 16.72 1.50
CA TYR A 75 24.31 15.63 0.63
C TYR A 75 23.86 15.90 -0.80
N ASP A 76 24.75 15.70 -1.77
CA ASP A 76 24.47 16.02 -3.17
C ASP A 76 23.35 15.16 -3.78
N LYS A 77 22.48 15.78 -4.57
CA LYS A 77 21.55 15.02 -5.43
C LYS A 77 22.30 14.35 -6.59
N GLY A 78 21.70 13.31 -7.18
CA GLY A 78 22.30 12.60 -8.33
C GLY A 78 23.42 11.63 -7.95
N VAL A 79 23.59 11.33 -6.67
CA VAL A 79 24.55 10.35 -6.12
C VAL A 79 23.79 9.31 -5.31
N LEU A 80 24.29 8.07 -5.29
CA LEU A 80 23.74 7.02 -4.43
C LEU A 80 24.11 7.27 -2.97
N HIS A 81 23.09 7.48 -2.13
CA HIS A 81 23.24 7.63 -0.69
C HIS A 81 22.54 6.50 0.05
N ASN A 82 23.15 6.08 1.17
CA ASN A 82 22.40 5.43 2.25
C ASN A 82 22.17 6.45 3.39
N LEU A 83 22.42 6.08 4.65
CA LEU A 83 22.28 6.95 5.81
C LEU A 83 23.34 8.06 5.81
N SER A 84 23.10 9.10 6.60
CA SER A 84 24.10 10.13 6.92
C SER A 84 25.32 9.54 7.65
N ALA A 85 26.39 10.34 7.78
CA ALA A 85 27.54 10.01 8.62
C ALA A 85 27.17 9.64 10.07
N ALA A 86 26.15 10.28 10.65
CA ALA A 86 25.61 9.92 11.97
C ALA A 86 24.59 8.78 11.98
N MET A 87 24.51 8.00 10.89
CA MET A 87 23.61 6.84 10.74
C MET A 87 22.12 7.21 10.86
N LYS A 88 21.73 8.39 10.39
CA LYS A 88 20.34 8.87 10.38
C LYS A 88 19.78 8.99 8.95
N PRO A 89 18.45 8.98 8.77
CA PRO A 89 17.84 9.07 7.44
C PRO A 89 18.22 10.39 6.76
N LEU A 90 18.34 10.39 5.43
CA LEU A 90 18.40 11.62 4.65
C LEU A 90 17.01 11.97 4.12
N ILE A 91 16.65 13.25 4.16
CA ILE A 91 15.38 13.81 3.67
C ILE A 91 15.66 14.61 2.39
N VAL A 92 14.88 14.40 1.34
CA VAL A 92 15.03 15.17 0.10
C VAL A 92 14.46 16.58 0.28
N LYS A 93 15.21 17.60 -0.16
CA LYS A 93 14.80 19.00 -0.17
C LYS A 93 14.55 19.50 -1.59
N TYR A 94 13.66 20.47 -1.72
CA TYR A 94 13.18 21.02 -2.98
C TYR A 94 13.19 22.54 -2.97
N ASP A 95 13.36 23.13 -4.15
CA ASP A 95 13.07 24.54 -4.40
C ASP A 95 11.54 24.69 -4.57
N TYR A 96 10.83 24.87 -3.46
CA TYR A 96 9.37 25.05 -3.48
C TYR A 96 8.94 26.30 -4.27
N ALA A 97 9.79 27.33 -4.34
CA ALA A 97 9.51 28.54 -5.12
C ALA A 97 9.65 28.30 -6.64
N LYS A 98 10.52 27.37 -7.08
CA LYS A 98 10.51 26.83 -8.44
C LYS A 98 9.28 25.95 -8.67
N ALA A 99 9.00 25.01 -7.78
CA ALA A 99 7.91 24.04 -7.94
C ALA A 99 6.52 24.70 -8.01
N ALA A 100 6.24 25.69 -7.14
CA ALA A 100 4.95 26.39 -7.08
C ALA A 100 4.57 27.15 -8.38
N LYS A 101 5.53 27.36 -9.31
CA LYS A 101 5.25 27.96 -10.62
C LYS A 101 4.46 27.06 -11.56
N THR A 102 4.52 25.74 -11.37
CA THR A 102 3.86 24.74 -12.24
C THR A 102 2.99 23.75 -11.47
N LEU A 103 3.26 23.54 -10.19
CA LEU A 103 2.51 22.67 -9.29
C LEU A 103 1.43 23.49 -8.54
N THR A 104 0.36 23.85 -9.24
CA THR A 104 -0.81 24.57 -8.70
C THR A 104 -2.05 23.65 -8.60
N ARG A 105 -3.10 24.07 -7.87
CA ARG A 105 -4.37 23.32 -7.78
C ARG A 105 -4.99 23.10 -9.17
N GLU A 106 -4.95 24.11 -10.03
CA GLU A 106 -5.45 24.05 -11.42
C GLU A 106 -4.66 23.05 -12.26
N SER A 107 -3.32 23.03 -12.09
CA SER A 107 -2.48 22.04 -12.76
C SER A 107 -2.82 20.62 -12.29
N LEU A 108 -3.03 20.40 -11.00
CA LEU A 108 -3.31 19.10 -10.40
C LEU A 108 -4.64 18.51 -10.85
N ALA A 109 -5.67 19.37 -10.96
CA ALA A 109 -7.00 19.01 -11.44
C ALA A 109 -7.03 18.50 -12.90
N THR A 110 -5.99 18.77 -13.70
CA THR A 110 -5.89 18.32 -15.11
C THR A 110 -4.90 17.16 -15.33
N ARG A 111 -4.10 16.81 -14.32
CA ARG A 111 -3.12 15.71 -14.39
C ARG A 111 -3.81 14.34 -14.19
N PRO A 112 -3.28 13.25 -14.78
CA PRO A 112 -3.74 11.90 -14.46
C PRO A 112 -3.63 11.61 -12.97
N ASN A 113 -4.56 10.81 -12.44
CA ASN A 113 -4.67 10.56 -11.00
C ASN A 113 -3.69 9.49 -10.51
N THR A 114 -2.39 9.70 -10.78
CA THR A 114 -1.28 8.82 -10.42
C THR A 114 -0.40 9.47 -9.36
N LEU A 115 0.44 8.68 -8.68
CA LEU A 115 1.44 9.21 -7.73
C LEU A 115 2.35 10.28 -8.38
N TRP A 116 2.55 10.19 -9.69
CA TRP A 116 3.45 11.04 -10.46
C TRP A 116 2.85 12.42 -10.76
N LYS A 117 1.58 12.70 -10.43
CA LYS A 117 1.01 14.05 -10.58
C LYS A 117 1.74 15.12 -9.77
N TRP A 118 2.45 14.72 -8.71
CA TRP A 118 3.25 15.58 -7.80
C TRP A 118 4.71 15.79 -8.27
N ARG A 119 4.98 15.57 -9.56
CA ARG A 119 6.30 15.36 -10.17
C ARG A 119 7.41 16.33 -9.77
N GLU A 120 7.09 17.61 -9.60
CA GLU A 120 8.03 18.68 -9.25
C GLU A 120 8.65 18.48 -7.86
N ILE A 121 7.89 17.91 -6.92
CA ILE A 121 8.36 17.58 -5.57
C ILE A 121 8.65 16.08 -5.40
N LEU A 122 9.02 15.38 -6.46
CA LEU A 122 9.51 13.99 -6.39
C LEU A 122 10.97 13.93 -6.88
N PRO A 123 11.84 13.09 -6.31
CA PRO A 123 13.30 13.18 -6.48
C PRO A 123 13.81 12.81 -7.88
N VAL A 124 13.07 12.00 -8.63
CA VAL A 124 13.45 11.55 -9.99
C VAL A 124 13.57 12.76 -10.89
N THR A 125 14.70 12.96 -11.56
CA THR A 125 14.93 14.13 -12.41
C THR A 125 14.40 13.93 -13.82
N LYS A 126 14.51 12.73 -14.40
CA LYS A 126 14.12 12.46 -15.80
C LYS A 126 12.86 11.59 -15.92
N THR A 127 11.94 11.98 -16.81
CA THR A 127 10.65 11.29 -17.01
C THR A 127 10.82 9.82 -17.41
N GLU A 128 11.82 9.48 -18.22
CA GLU A 128 12.07 8.09 -18.64
C GLU A 128 12.49 7.16 -17.49
N ASN A 129 12.91 7.71 -16.33
CA ASN A 129 13.28 6.93 -15.15
C ASN A 129 12.11 6.66 -14.21
N CYS A 130 10.97 7.36 -14.35
CA CYS A 130 9.77 7.11 -13.58
C CYS A 130 9.20 5.71 -13.90
N VAL A 131 9.29 4.79 -12.94
CA VAL A 131 8.68 3.45 -13.03
C VAL A 131 7.19 3.55 -12.66
N TYR A 132 6.34 2.72 -13.28
CA TYR A 132 4.89 2.77 -13.09
C TYR A 132 4.27 1.39 -13.32
N LEU A 133 3.56 0.85 -12.32
CA LEU A 133 2.82 -0.41 -12.42
C LEU A 133 1.30 -0.22 -12.39
N GLY A 134 0.81 1.02 -12.35
CA GLY A 134 -0.63 1.32 -12.25
C GLY A 134 -1.05 1.91 -10.92
N GLU A 135 -0.18 2.67 -10.25
CA GLU A 135 -0.49 3.32 -8.98
C GLU A 135 -1.41 4.52 -9.21
N GLU A 136 -2.71 4.26 -9.13
CA GLU A 136 -3.75 5.29 -9.05
C GLU A 136 -3.90 5.80 -7.62
N ALA A 137 -4.57 6.94 -7.46
CA ALA A 137 -4.99 7.42 -6.15
C ALA A 137 -5.93 6.40 -5.48
N THR A 138 -5.60 6.03 -4.24
CA THR A 138 -6.34 5.00 -3.50
C THR A 138 -7.63 5.58 -2.94
N PRO A 139 -8.72 4.79 -2.84
CA PRO A 139 -9.98 5.31 -2.36
C PRO A 139 -9.93 5.65 -0.87
N ILE A 140 -10.69 6.67 -0.49
CA ILE A 140 -11.16 6.86 0.87
C ILE A 140 -12.54 6.21 0.92
N LEU A 141 -12.72 5.25 1.81
CA LEU A 141 -13.96 4.52 2.03
C LEU A 141 -14.62 5.04 3.30
N GLU A 142 -15.91 5.37 3.24
CA GLU A 142 -16.68 5.69 4.44
C GLU A 142 -16.99 4.42 5.25
N ALA A 143 -17.11 4.56 6.56
CA ALA A 143 -17.53 3.49 7.47
C ALA A 143 -18.86 3.87 8.16
N PRO A 144 -19.96 4.06 7.40
CA PRO A 144 -21.17 4.71 7.92
C PRO A 144 -21.86 3.90 9.02
N ARG A 145 -21.82 2.57 8.96
CA ARG A 145 -22.50 1.69 9.92
C ARG A 145 -21.73 1.61 11.23
N LEU A 146 -20.40 1.66 11.18
CA LEU A 146 -19.52 1.77 12.34
C LEU A 146 -19.53 3.18 12.93
N ALA A 147 -19.56 4.22 12.10
CA ALA A 147 -19.71 5.61 12.55
C ALA A 147 -21.04 5.80 13.30
N GLU A 148 -22.14 5.24 12.81
CA GLU A 148 -23.44 5.22 13.50
C GLU A 148 -23.35 4.42 14.82
N LYS A 149 -22.85 3.17 14.76
CA LYS A 149 -22.73 2.28 15.93
C LYS A 149 -21.87 2.88 17.06
N LEU A 150 -20.84 3.65 16.71
CA LEU A 150 -19.90 4.28 17.65
C LEU A 150 -20.31 5.72 18.00
N GLY A 151 -21.47 6.19 17.55
CA GLY A 151 -22.02 7.51 17.88
C GLY A 151 -21.39 8.70 17.14
N ALA A 152 -20.43 8.47 16.25
CA ALA A 152 -19.74 9.53 15.52
C ALA A 152 -20.67 10.33 14.61
N THR A 153 -21.52 9.65 13.84
CA THR A 153 -22.52 10.29 12.96
C THR A 153 -23.48 11.20 13.74
N ALA A 154 -23.90 10.78 14.94
CA ALA A 154 -24.80 11.55 15.80
C ALA A 154 -24.13 12.79 16.42
N ALA A 155 -22.79 12.78 16.54
CA ALA A 155 -21.99 13.89 17.03
C ALA A 155 -21.47 14.81 15.91
N GLY A 156 -21.80 14.53 14.64
CA GLY A 156 -21.33 15.29 13.47
C GLY A 156 -19.92 14.95 12.98
N GLY A 157 -19.30 13.90 13.54
CA GLY A 157 -18.03 13.37 13.08
C GLY A 157 -18.19 12.32 11.97
N GLY A 158 -17.08 11.71 11.57
CA GLY A 158 -17.06 10.71 10.49
C GLY A 158 -15.90 9.74 10.61
N LEU A 159 -16.13 8.49 10.20
CA LEU A 159 -15.10 7.45 10.20
C LEU A 159 -14.80 7.03 8.75
N TYR A 160 -13.53 7.11 8.38
CA TYR A 160 -13.05 6.85 7.03
C TYR A 160 -11.84 5.91 7.04
N VAL A 161 -11.68 5.09 5.99
CA VAL A 161 -10.49 4.28 5.73
C VAL A 161 -9.83 4.72 4.43
N LYS A 162 -8.55 5.08 4.48
CA LYS A 162 -7.68 5.23 3.31
C LYS A 162 -7.14 3.85 2.91
N ASP A 163 -7.65 3.30 1.81
CA ASP A 163 -7.41 1.90 1.44
C ASP A 163 -6.23 1.73 0.46
N GLU A 164 -5.03 1.71 1.02
CA GLU A 164 -3.78 1.43 0.30
C GLU A 164 -3.65 -0.02 -0.18
N GLY A 165 -4.59 -0.90 0.21
CA GLY A 165 -4.70 -2.26 -0.29
C GLY A 165 -5.14 -2.37 -1.75
N ARG A 166 -5.35 -1.24 -2.45
CA ARG A 166 -5.71 -1.17 -3.88
C ARG A 166 -4.53 -0.92 -4.83
N LEU A 167 -3.33 -0.69 -4.30
CA LEU A 167 -2.12 -0.47 -5.12
C LEU A 167 -1.65 -1.77 -5.81
N PRO A 168 -0.82 -1.69 -6.89
CA PRO A 168 -0.49 -2.83 -7.77
C PRO A 168 0.07 -4.07 -7.05
N THR A 169 0.76 -3.90 -5.93
CA THR A 169 1.37 -4.98 -5.13
C THR A 169 0.57 -5.30 -3.86
N GLY A 170 -0.72 -4.92 -3.86
CA GLY A 170 -1.69 -5.12 -2.77
C GLY A 170 -1.38 -4.39 -1.47
N SER A 171 -0.47 -3.41 -1.46
CA SER A 171 -0.14 -2.64 -0.26
C SER A 171 0.52 -1.28 -0.54
N PHE A 172 0.45 -0.40 0.46
CA PHE A 172 1.09 0.91 0.48
C PHE A 172 2.60 0.88 0.20
N LYS A 173 3.27 -0.28 0.39
CA LYS A 173 4.70 -0.46 0.11
C LYS A 173 5.04 -0.04 -1.33
N ALA A 174 4.11 -0.25 -2.27
CA ALA A 174 4.21 0.19 -3.65
C ALA A 174 4.69 1.65 -3.79
N ARG A 175 4.00 2.60 -3.14
CA ARG A 175 4.36 4.04 -3.17
C ARG A 175 5.80 4.35 -2.79
N GLY A 176 6.36 3.61 -1.83
CA GLY A 176 7.75 3.81 -1.42
C GLY A 176 8.72 3.18 -2.42
N LEU A 177 8.47 1.93 -2.81
CA LEU A 177 9.41 1.16 -3.63
C LEU A 177 9.45 1.64 -5.08
N VAL A 178 8.33 2.11 -5.66
CA VAL A 178 8.33 2.77 -6.97
C VAL A 178 9.28 3.97 -7.00
N MET A 179 9.37 4.73 -5.90
CA MET A 179 10.25 5.89 -5.81
C MET A 179 11.73 5.48 -5.68
N ALA A 180 12.03 4.56 -4.77
CA ALA A 180 13.38 4.03 -4.59
C ALA A 180 13.92 3.34 -5.86
N VAL A 181 13.09 2.55 -6.54
CA VAL A 181 13.49 1.85 -7.78
C VAL A 181 13.60 2.82 -8.95
N SER A 182 12.75 3.85 -9.06
CA SER A 182 12.92 4.90 -10.08
C SER A 182 14.23 5.67 -9.89
N MET A 183 14.60 5.98 -8.64
CA MET A 183 15.89 6.60 -8.33
C MET A 183 17.07 5.64 -8.57
N ALA A 184 16.93 4.36 -8.22
CA ALA A 184 17.95 3.36 -8.51
C ALA A 184 18.19 3.22 -10.02
N LYS A 185 17.12 3.21 -10.83
CA LYS A 185 17.18 3.25 -12.29
C LYS A 185 17.89 4.50 -12.81
N GLU A 186 17.52 5.68 -12.30
CA GLU A 186 18.15 6.95 -12.68
C GLU A 186 19.65 7.01 -12.36
N LEU A 187 20.04 6.44 -11.22
CA LEU A 187 21.42 6.36 -10.73
C LEU A 187 22.18 5.14 -11.27
N GLY A 188 21.61 4.40 -12.22
CA GLY A 188 22.28 3.32 -12.94
C GLY A 188 22.45 1.99 -12.18
N VAL A 189 21.83 1.84 -11.01
CA VAL A 189 21.86 0.61 -10.19
C VAL A 189 21.40 -0.60 -11.00
N LYS A 190 22.10 -1.72 -10.85
CA LYS A 190 21.77 -3.00 -11.51
C LYS A 190 21.16 -4.03 -10.58
N ARG A 191 21.47 -3.95 -9.29
CA ARG A 191 21.04 -4.90 -8.27
C ARG A 191 20.58 -4.17 -7.01
N MET A 192 19.48 -4.59 -6.43
CA MET A 192 18.95 -4.05 -5.18
C MET A 192 18.72 -5.19 -4.19
N ALA A 193 19.09 -4.97 -2.92
CA ALA A 193 18.94 -5.98 -1.88
C ALA A 193 18.21 -5.41 -0.65
N MET A 194 17.37 -6.22 -0.01
CA MET A 194 16.61 -5.79 1.17
C MET A 194 16.31 -6.96 2.14
N PRO A 195 16.51 -6.77 3.45
CA PRO A 195 15.93 -7.64 4.48
C PRO A 195 14.42 -7.39 4.58
N THR A 196 13.60 -8.43 4.46
CA THR A 196 12.14 -8.28 4.43
C THR A 196 11.41 -9.56 4.80
N ASN A 197 10.37 -9.43 5.64
CA ASN A 197 9.48 -10.49 6.09
C ASN A 197 8.07 -10.39 5.47
N GLY A 198 7.91 -9.72 4.32
CA GLY A 198 6.58 -9.50 3.74
C GLY A 198 6.51 -8.41 2.67
N ASN A 199 5.41 -7.66 2.68
CA ASN A 199 4.95 -6.71 1.65
C ASN A 199 6.01 -5.77 1.01
N ALA A 200 7.10 -5.44 1.72
CA ALA A 200 8.14 -4.59 1.15
C ALA A 200 8.94 -5.31 0.05
N GLY A 201 9.28 -6.58 0.26
CA GLY A 201 10.01 -7.39 -0.70
C GLY A 201 9.23 -7.67 -1.98
N ALA A 202 7.93 -7.97 -1.86
CA ALA A 202 7.04 -8.08 -3.03
C ALA A 202 7.02 -6.79 -3.85
N ALA A 203 6.89 -5.64 -3.19
CA ALA A 203 6.99 -4.36 -3.88
C ALA A 203 8.36 -4.19 -4.56
N LEU A 204 9.47 -4.47 -3.88
CA LEU A 204 10.81 -4.39 -4.50
C LEU A 204 10.91 -5.29 -5.74
N ALA A 205 10.51 -6.56 -5.63
CA ALA A 205 10.49 -7.54 -6.73
C ALA A 205 9.75 -6.99 -7.95
N ALA A 206 8.48 -6.60 -7.78
CA ALA A 206 7.63 -6.12 -8.85
C ALA A 206 8.22 -4.89 -9.58
N TYR A 207 8.71 -3.87 -8.85
CA TYR A 207 9.28 -2.68 -9.47
C TYR A 207 10.63 -2.95 -10.14
N CYS A 208 11.52 -3.71 -9.49
CA CYS A 208 12.83 -4.06 -10.06
C CYS A 208 12.66 -4.86 -11.36
N THR A 209 11.84 -5.91 -11.35
CA THR A 209 11.51 -6.72 -12.54
C THR A 209 10.94 -5.86 -13.67
N SER A 210 10.07 -4.88 -13.36
CA SER A 210 9.45 -4.01 -14.38
C SER A 210 10.43 -3.09 -15.12
N CYS A 211 11.64 -2.90 -14.61
CA CYS A 211 12.66 -2.04 -15.21
C CYS A 211 14.03 -2.72 -15.44
N GLY A 212 14.12 -4.04 -15.23
CA GLY A 212 15.34 -4.82 -15.47
C GLY A 212 16.44 -4.63 -14.43
N ILE A 213 16.07 -4.27 -13.20
CA ILE A 213 16.97 -4.32 -12.02
C ILE A 213 16.82 -5.70 -11.37
N GLU A 214 17.92 -6.34 -10.98
CA GLU A 214 17.86 -7.61 -10.23
C GLU A 214 17.50 -7.33 -8.76
N ALA A 215 16.48 -8.01 -8.22
CA ALA A 215 16.08 -7.89 -6.82
C ALA A 215 16.54 -9.11 -6.01
N TYR A 216 17.11 -8.86 -4.84
CA TYR A 216 17.49 -9.89 -3.86
C TYR A 216 16.78 -9.63 -2.54
N THR A 217 16.07 -10.62 -2.01
CA THR A 217 15.35 -10.50 -0.74
C THR A 217 15.83 -11.54 0.26
N PHE A 218 16.10 -11.09 1.48
CA PHE A 218 16.52 -11.95 2.58
C PHE A 218 15.44 -11.92 3.66
N ALA A 219 14.82 -13.08 3.87
CA ALA A 219 13.65 -13.23 4.72
C ALA A 219 13.96 -14.18 5.89
N PRO A 220 13.53 -13.88 7.12
CA PRO A 220 13.55 -14.83 8.23
C PRO A 220 12.82 -16.14 7.88
N GLU A 221 13.25 -17.26 8.45
CA GLU A 221 12.63 -18.57 8.23
C GLU A 221 11.15 -18.64 8.66
N ASP A 222 10.73 -17.81 9.64
CA ASP A 222 9.34 -17.66 10.09
C ASP A 222 8.46 -16.80 9.15
N THR A 223 9.00 -16.31 8.03
CA THR A 223 8.24 -15.49 7.06
C THR A 223 7.13 -16.31 6.41
N PRO A 224 5.88 -15.81 6.35
CA PRO A 224 4.75 -16.52 5.74
C PRO A 224 5.03 -16.95 4.29
N ALA A 225 4.70 -18.20 3.97
CA ALA A 225 4.93 -18.80 2.65
C ALA A 225 4.37 -17.95 1.50
N CYS A 226 3.16 -17.41 1.68
CA CYS A 226 2.53 -16.53 0.68
C CYS A 226 3.36 -15.29 0.33
N ASN A 227 4.20 -14.77 1.25
CA ASN A 227 5.09 -13.64 0.95
C ASN A 227 6.39 -14.08 0.28
N ILE A 228 6.91 -15.26 0.63
CA ILE A 228 8.07 -15.87 -0.05
C ILE A 228 7.72 -16.15 -1.51
N GLU A 229 6.60 -16.85 -1.74
CA GLU A 229 6.09 -17.22 -3.06
C GLU A 229 5.74 -15.99 -3.91
N GLU A 230 5.13 -14.95 -3.31
CA GLU A 230 4.85 -13.69 -4.01
C GLU A 230 6.13 -12.98 -4.48
N MET A 231 7.17 -12.94 -3.66
CA MET A 231 8.45 -12.31 -4.03
C MET A 231 9.16 -13.07 -5.17
N ASP A 232 9.18 -14.39 -5.09
CA ASP A 232 9.86 -15.27 -6.05
C ASP A 232 9.19 -15.20 -7.42
N ILE A 233 7.85 -15.34 -7.47
CA ILE A 233 7.10 -15.26 -8.74
C ILE A 233 7.08 -13.84 -9.34
N GLN A 234 7.30 -12.80 -8.54
CA GLN A 234 7.49 -11.42 -9.00
C GLN A 234 8.93 -11.13 -9.48
N GLY A 235 9.84 -12.09 -9.41
CA GLY A 235 11.17 -12.04 -10.01
C GLY A 235 12.31 -11.61 -9.07
N ALA A 236 12.09 -11.55 -7.75
CA ALA A 236 13.21 -11.44 -6.81
C ALA A 236 13.85 -12.81 -6.57
N THR A 237 15.18 -12.84 -6.42
CA THR A 237 15.88 -14.00 -5.86
C THR A 237 15.68 -14.00 -4.35
N VAL A 238 14.87 -14.93 -3.84
CA VAL A 238 14.47 -14.98 -2.41
C VAL A 238 15.32 -15.99 -1.64
N TYR A 239 15.94 -15.55 -0.55
CA TYR A 239 16.64 -16.41 0.39
C TYR A 239 15.96 -16.39 1.75
N LYS A 240 15.69 -17.58 2.30
CA LYS A 240 15.31 -17.74 3.71
C LYS A 240 16.56 -17.90 4.58
N ALA A 241 16.71 -17.05 5.58
CA ALA A 241 17.78 -17.12 6.58
C ALA A 241 17.28 -17.76 7.87
N ASN A 242 18.09 -18.63 8.47
CA ASN A 242 17.85 -19.27 9.76
C ASN A 242 18.14 -18.32 10.94
N GLY A 243 17.45 -17.18 10.96
CA GLY A 243 17.64 -16.10 11.93
C GLY A 243 16.59 -15.00 11.78
N TYR A 244 16.81 -13.86 12.42
CA TYR A 244 15.83 -12.77 12.45
C TYR A 244 16.05 -11.75 11.34
N ILE A 245 15.17 -10.74 11.27
CA ILE A 245 15.21 -9.69 10.24
C ILE A 245 16.52 -8.87 10.28
N ASP A 246 17.12 -8.74 11.46
CA ASP A 246 18.41 -8.06 11.64
C ASP A 246 19.58 -8.87 11.08
N ASP A 247 19.52 -10.20 11.14
CA ASP A 247 20.54 -11.09 10.55
C ASP A 247 20.47 -11.06 9.02
N CYS A 248 19.25 -11.02 8.47
CA CYS A 248 19.02 -10.70 7.06
C CYS A 248 19.64 -9.33 6.69
N GLY A 249 19.53 -8.34 7.59
CA GLY A 249 20.14 -7.03 7.42
C GLY A 249 21.68 -7.03 7.43
N LYS A 250 22.29 -7.91 8.23
CA LYS A 250 23.75 -8.15 8.24
C LYS A 250 24.21 -8.78 6.92
N ILE A 251 23.47 -9.75 6.38
CA ILE A 251 23.76 -10.36 5.07
C ILE A 251 23.74 -9.31 3.95
N VAL A 252 22.70 -8.48 3.89
CA VAL A 252 22.60 -7.38 2.91
C VAL A 252 23.73 -6.35 3.07
N ALA A 253 24.13 -6.04 4.30
CA ALA A 253 25.24 -5.12 4.55
C ALA A 253 26.60 -5.70 4.12
N GLY A 254 26.88 -6.97 4.44
CA GLY A 254 28.14 -7.65 4.13
C GLY A 254 28.33 -7.94 2.64
N GLY A 255 27.26 -8.25 1.91
CA GLY A 255 27.34 -8.56 0.47
C GLY A 255 27.45 -7.35 -0.47
N LYS A 256 27.53 -6.11 0.04
CA LYS A 256 27.51 -4.89 -0.79
C LYS A 256 28.61 -4.86 -1.85
N GLU A 257 29.85 -5.15 -1.45
CA GLU A 257 31.01 -5.07 -2.35
C GLU A 257 30.98 -6.21 -3.37
N GLU A 258 30.81 -7.45 -2.91
CA GLU A 258 30.89 -8.65 -3.77
C GLU A 258 29.71 -8.79 -4.74
N MET A 259 28.51 -8.38 -4.33
CA MET A 259 27.32 -8.45 -5.20
C MET A 259 27.11 -7.17 -6.01
N GLY A 260 27.70 -6.04 -5.59
CA GLY A 260 27.48 -4.73 -6.22
C GLY A 260 26.04 -4.20 -6.05
N TRP A 261 25.32 -4.65 -5.03
CA TRP A 261 23.91 -4.27 -4.81
C TRP A 261 23.75 -2.96 -4.03
N PHE A 262 22.61 -2.31 -4.22
CA PHE A 262 22.18 -1.20 -3.39
C PHE A 262 21.28 -1.69 -2.24
N ASP A 263 21.70 -1.43 -1.00
CA ASP A 263 20.94 -1.75 0.21
C ASP A 263 19.72 -0.83 0.32
N THR A 264 18.54 -1.42 0.11
CA THR A 264 17.24 -0.76 0.06
C THR A 264 16.44 -1.00 1.37
N SER A 265 17.14 -1.32 2.46
CA SER A 265 16.55 -1.42 3.80
C SER A 265 15.73 -0.17 4.15
N THR A 266 14.63 -0.37 4.89
CA THR A 266 13.71 0.71 5.27
C THR A 266 14.45 1.88 5.93
N LEU A 267 14.28 3.09 5.37
CA LEU A 267 14.92 4.34 5.81
C LEU A 267 16.46 4.39 5.73
N LYS A 268 17.14 3.33 5.25
CA LYS A 268 18.55 3.44 4.85
C LYS A 268 18.71 4.11 3.51
N GLU A 269 17.84 3.84 2.55
CA GLU A 269 17.74 4.65 1.33
C GLU A 269 16.77 5.82 1.57
N PRO A 270 16.97 6.98 0.91
CA PRO A 270 16.27 8.22 1.27
C PRO A 270 14.92 8.43 0.54
N TYR A 271 14.65 7.71 -0.54
CA TYR A 271 13.61 8.07 -1.50
C TYR A 271 12.24 7.45 -1.20
N ARG A 272 12.15 6.39 -0.38
CA ARG A 272 10.86 5.85 0.08
C ARG A 272 10.04 6.88 0.84
N ILE A 273 10.63 7.82 1.58
CA ILE A 273 9.86 8.91 2.23
C ILE A 273 9.12 9.75 1.18
N GLU A 274 9.81 10.11 0.09
CA GLU A 274 9.23 10.90 -1.00
C GLU A 274 8.15 10.14 -1.77
N GLY A 275 8.28 8.81 -1.85
CA GLY A 275 7.20 7.95 -2.31
C GLY A 275 5.99 7.95 -1.37
N LYS A 276 6.23 7.79 -0.05
CA LYS A 276 5.19 7.75 0.98
C LYS A 276 4.46 9.07 1.17
N LYS A 277 5.12 10.21 1.00
CA LYS A 277 4.48 11.52 1.17
C LYS A 277 3.30 11.73 0.22
N THR A 278 3.29 11.06 -0.93
CA THR A 278 2.14 11.08 -1.85
C THR A 278 0.83 10.63 -1.18
N MET A 279 0.88 9.82 -0.12
CA MET A 279 -0.29 9.48 0.70
C MET A 279 -0.94 10.73 1.32
N GLY A 280 -0.13 11.69 1.80
CA GLY A 280 -0.61 12.93 2.41
C GLY A 280 -1.00 13.99 1.36
N LEU A 281 -0.25 14.07 0.25
CA LEU A 281 -0.58 14.97 -0.87
C LEU A 281 -1.93 14.60 -1.51
N GLU A 282 -2.13 13.32 -1.78
CA GLU A 282 -3.35 12.75 -2.35
C GLU A 282 -4.52 12.82 -1.37
N LEU A 283 -4.29 12.56 -0.09
CA LEU A 283 -5.29 12.76 0.96
C LEU A 283 -5.77 14.21 1.01
N ALA A 284 -4.83 15.18 0.98
CA ALA A 284 -5.18 16.59 0.99
C ALA A 284 -6.01 16.97 -0.24
N GLU A 285 -5.64 16.52 -1.43
CA GLU A 285 -6.44 16.74 -2.64
C GLU A 285 -7.86 16.14 -2.54
N GLN A 286 -7.99 14.92 -2.00
CA GLN A 286 -9.29 14.26 -1.83
C GLN A 286 -10.20 14.95 -0.80
N PHE A 287 -9.64 15.68 0.17
CA PHE A 287 -10.36 16.56 1.10
C PHE A 287 -10.46 18.03 0.60
N GLY A 288 -10.12 18.32 -0.66
CA GLY A 288 -10.24 19.67 -1.23
C GLY A 288 -9.16 20.67 -0.79
N PHE A 289 -8.04 20.17 -0.26
CA PHE A 289 -6.84 20.86 0.25
C PHE A 289 -7.03 21.70 1.52
N ASP A 290 -8.11 22.47 1.62
CA ASP A 290 -8.31 23.42 2.73
C ASP A 290 -8.66 22.68 4.02
N GLU A 291 -9.55 21.69 3.93
CA GLU A 291 -9.90 20.78 5.01
C GLU A 291 -9.01 19.52 4.99
N LEU A 292 -8.89 18.90 6.16
CA LEU A 292 -8.20 17.64 6.42
C LEU A 292 -8.91 16.96 7.60
N PRO A 293 -8.84 15.62 7.75
CA PRO A 293 -9.38 14.93 8.92
C PRO A 293 -8.78 15.48 10.22
N ASP A 294 -9.54 15.49 11.30
CA ASP A 294 -9.09 15.94 12.62
C ASP A 294 -8.00 15.03 13.20
N VAL A 295 -8.11 13.72 12.95
CA VAL A 295 -7.17 12.71 13.44
C VAL A 295 -6.86 11.66 12.36
N ILE A 296 -5.58 11.35 12.20
CA ILE A 296 -5.09 10.25 11.35
C ILE A 296 -4.52 9.16 12.26
N LEU A 297 -5.09 7.96 12.17
CA LEU A 297 -4.55 6.77 12.82
C LEU A 297 -3.75 5.95 11.80
N TYR A 298 -2.45 5.79 12.06
CA TYR A 298 -1.51 5.16 11.14
C TYR A 298 -0.76 3.98 11.81
N PRO A 299 -0.76 2.78 11.19
CA PRO A 299 -0.10 1.62 11.77
C PRO A 299 1.42 1.72 11.58
N THR A 300 2.13 1.71 12.70
CA THR A 300 3.50 2.20 12.81
C THR A 300 4.48 1.07 13.10
N GLY A 301 5.05 0.52 12.03
CA GLY A 301 6.35 -0.16 12.09
C GLY A 301 7.47 0.88 12.01
N GLY A 302 8.23 0.87 10.91
CA GLY A 302 9.27 1.89 10.63
C GLY A 302 8.77 3.30 10.28
N GLY A 303 7.49 3.64 10.55
CA GLY A 303 6.91 4.99 10.48
C GLY A 303 6.96 5.79 9.17
N THR A 304 7.55 5.27 8.09
CA THR A 304 7.82 6.02 6.84
C THR A 304 6.58 6.69 6.23
N GLY A 305 5.39 6.10 6.41
CA GLY A 305 4.12 6.70 6.00
C GLY A 305 3.76 7.95 6.78
N LEU A 306 3.78 7.88 8.12
CA LEU A 306 3.51 9.00 9.02
C LEU A 306 4.49 10.17 8.78
N ILE A 307 5.79 9.87 8.70
CA ILE A 307 6.84 10.86 8.39
C ILE A 307 6.57 11.53 7.03
N GLY A 308 6.24 10.73 6.01
CA GLY A 308 5.91 11.23 4.67
C GLY A 308 4.68 12.13 4.69
N MET A 309 3.60 11.74 5.36
CA MET A 309 2.38 12.55 5.44
C MET A 309 2.60 13.87 6.17
N TRP A 310 3.33 13.86 7.29
CA TRP A 310 3.65 15.09 8.04
C TRP A 310 4.44 16.07 7.17
N LYS A 311 5.47 15.57 6.48
CA LYS A 311 6.25 16.33 5.49
C LYS A 311 5.38 16.85 4.34
N ALA A 312 4.44 16.05 3.82
CA ALA A 312 3.55 16.48 2.75
C ALA A 312 2.67 17.67 3.15
N PHE A 313 2.11 17.67 4.37
CA PHE A 313 1.29 18.77 4.86
C PHE A 313 2.07 20.09 4.99
N GLU A 314 3.36 20.02 5.35
CA GLU A 314 4.26 21.19 5.33
C GLU A 314 4.60 21.64 3.91
N GLU A 315 4.93 20.72 3.01
CA GLU A 315 5.26 21.05 1.62
C GLU A 315 4.09 21.72 0.89
N LEU A 316 2.84 21.31 1.16
CA LEU A 316 1.65 21.96 0.60
C LEU A 316 1.49 23.42 1.05
N GLU A 317 1.93 23.77 2.27
CA GLU A 317 1.97 25.16 2.73
C GLU A 317 3.12 25.94 2.08
N LEU A 318 4.30 25.32 1.94
CA LEU A 318 5.47 25.93 1.29
C LEU A 318 5.27 26.17 -0.20
N LEU A 319 4.43 25.36 -0.86
CA LEU A 319 4.00 25.53 -2.25
C LEU A 319 2.88 26.57 -2.40
N GLY A 320 2.28 27.05 -1.30
CA GLY A 320 1.08 27.89 -1.34
C GLY A 320 -0.20 27.18 -1.82
N ILE A 321 -0.17 25.84 -1.92
CA ILE A 321 -1.36 25.03 -2.23
C ILE A 321 -2.33 25.03 -1.04
N ARG A 322 -1.81 25.06 0.19
CA ARG A 322 -2.57 25.31 1.42
C ARG A 322 -2.12 26.64 2.05
N PRO A 323 -3.02 27.38 2.74
CA PRO A 323 -2.62 28.51 3.55
C PRO A 323 -1.60 28.12 4.63
N LYS A 324 -0.60 28.98 4.87
CA LYS A 324 0.39 28.77 5.93
C LYS A 324 -0.28 28.75 7.30
N GLY A 325 0.00 27.72 8.11
CA GLY A 325 -0.60 27.53 9.42
C GLY A 325 -2.03 26.97 9.39
N SER A 326 -2.51 26.47 8.24
CA SER A 326 -3.76 25.69 8.20
C SER A 326 -3.72 24.51 9.17
N LYS A 327 -4.87 24.21 9.79
CA LYS A 327 -5.03 23.04 10.68
C LYS A 327 -4.48 21.77 9.99
N LYS A 328 -3.70 21.00 10.73
CA LYS A 328 -3.19 19.68 10.33
C LYS A 328 -3.85 18.59 11.20
N PRO A 329 -3.96 17.35 10.72
CA PRO A 329 -4.48 16.24 11.52
C PRO A 329 -3.59 15.95 12.73
N ARG A 330 -4.20 15.54 13.84
CA ARG A 330 -3.49 14.88 14.94
C ARG A 330 -2.95 13.54 14.45
N MET A 331 -1.64 13.32 14.51
CA MET A 331 -1.00 12.12 13.98
C MET A 331 -0.87 11.06 15.08
N VAL A 332 -1.62 9.96 14.96
CA VAL A 332 -1.64 8.86 15.93
C VAL A 332 -0.84 7.67 15.41
N ALA A 333 0.25 7.36 16.11
CA ALA A 333 1.08 6.18 15.83
C ALA A 333 0.54 4.95 16.57
N VAL A 334 0.03 3.97 15.81
CA VAL A 334 -0.54 2.74 16.37
C VAL A 334 0.44 1.57 16.25
N GLN A 335 0.78 0.91 17.36
CA GLN A 335 1.66 -0.27 17.38
C GLN A 335 0.95 -1.49 18.02
N ALA A 336 1.46 -2.70 17.74
CA ALA A 336 1.05 -3.88 18.50
C ALA A 336 1.75 -3.88 19.87
N GLU A 337 1.06 -4.31 20.92
CA GLU A 337 1.60 -4.33 22.29
C GLU A 337 2.95 -5.06 22.40
N GLY A 338 3.07 -6.24 21.77
CA GLY A 338 4.32 -7.02 21.73
C GLY A 338 5.46 -6.41 20.88
N CYS A 339 5.26 -5.26 20.24
CA CYS A 339 6.28 -4.56 19.47
C CYS A 339 6.02 -3.04 19.47
N ALA A 340 6.24 -2.40 20.63
CA ALA A 340 5.82 -1.02 20.89
C ALA A 340 6.96 0.02 21.15
N PRO A 341 8.12 -0.02 20.46
CA PRO A 341 9.26 0.85 20.78
C PRO A 341 8.95 2.36 20.69
N ILE A 342 8.11 2.79 19.75
CA ILE A 342 7.72 4.20 19.58
C ILE A 342 6.76 4.62 20.70
N VAL A 343 5.81 3.76 21.07
CA VAL A 343 4.85 4.06 22.15
C VAL A 343 5.56 4.19 23.49
N ASN A 344 6.50 3.29 23.79
CA ASN A 344 7.31 3.33 25.01
C ASN A 344 8.12 4.64 25.08
N ALA A 345 8.87 4.96 24.02
CA ALA A 345 9.64 6.20 23.94
C ALA A 345 8.79 7.47 24.04
N TYR A 346 7.61 7.46 23.41
CA TYR A 346 6.66 8.58 23.47
C TYR A 346 6.19 8.82 24.91
N LYS A 347 5.70 7.77 25.60
CA LYS A 347 5.21 7.79 26.99
C LYS A 347 6.30 8.16 27.99
N GLU A 348 7.53 7.70 27.77
CA GLU A 348 8.70 8.01 28.61
C GLU A 348 9.29 9.42 28.36
N GLY A 349 8.71 10.21 27.44
CA GLY A 349 9.21 11.55 27.11
C GLY A 349 10.53 11.56 26.32
N LYS A 350 11.03 10.39 25.89
CA LYS A 350 12.28 10.25 25.14
C LYS A 350 12.14 10.78 23.71
N GLU A 351 13.26 11.15 23.10
CA GLU A 351 13.33 11.52 21.68
C GLU A 351 13.62 10.32 20.76
N PHE A 352 14.41 9.36 21.26
CA PHE A 352 14.78 8.15 20.53
C PHE A 352 14.18 6.91 21.22
N ALA A 353 13.82 5.91 20.42
CA ALA A 353 13.27 4.66 20.87
C ALA A 353 14.37 3.65 21.18
N THR A 354 14.25 3.02 22.35
CA THR A 354 15.03 1.82 22.67
C THR A 354 14.45 0.64 21.90
N ARG A 355 15.33 -0.26 21.45
CA ARG A 355 14.93 -1.51 20.80
C ARG A 355 14.03 -2.34 21.74
N VAL A 356 13.00 -2.97 21.19
CA VAL A 356 12.26 -4.04 21.86
C VAL A 356 12.80 -5.38 21.38
N ASP A 357 13.44 -6.14 22.27
CA ASP A 357 13.85 -7.52 22.00
C ASP A 357 12.66 -8.48 22.08
N ASP A 358 12.79 -9.67 21.48
CA ASP A 358 11.73 -10.69 21.37
C ASP A 358 10.38 -10.18 20.80
N ALA A 359 10.45 -9.13 19.97
CA ALA A 359 9.30 -8.44 19.42
C ALA A 359 8.31 -9.37 18.68
N TYR A 360 7.04 -9.30 19.10
CA TYR A 360 5.98 -10.22 18.68
C TYR A 360 4.69 -9.49 18.28
N THR A 361 3.96 -10.11 17.35
CA THR A 361 2.51 -9.93 17.09
C THR A 361 2.06 -11.16 16.31
N ARG A 362 0.81 -11.58 16.53
CA ARG A 362 0.19 -12.74 15.88
C ARG A 362 0.01 -12.58 14.37
N SER A 363 -0.46 -11.41 13.94
CA SER A 363 -0.93 -11.19 12.56
C SER A 363 -0.41 -9.90 11.91
N ALA A 364 -0.06 -8.87 12.68
CA ALA A 364 0.31 -7.55 12.17
C ALA A 364 1.80 -7.41 11.81
N MET A 365 2.31 -8.30 10.96
CA MET A 365 3.73 -8.38 10.58
C MET A 365 4.33 -7.05 10.09
N GLY A 366 3.56 -6.19 9.44
CA GLY A 366 4.00 -4.88 8.95
C GLY A 366 4.34 -3.85 10.04
N ILE A 367 3.92 -4.09 11.28
CA ILE A 367 4.26 -3.28 12.47
C ILE A 367 5.17 -4.02 13.48
N ARG A 368 5.58 -5.27 13.20
CA ARG A 368 6.63 -6.01 13.95
C ARG A 368 8.03 -5.44 13.61
N VAL A 369 8.31 -4.20 14.04
CA VAL A 369 9.58 -3.49 13.80
C VAL A 369 10.21 -3.09 15.14
N PRO A 370 11.18 -3.88 15.67
CA PRO A 370 11.73 -3.69 17.02
C PRO A 370 12.55 -2.40 17.18
N GLN A 371 13.08 -1.86 16.09
CA GLN A 371 13.84 -0.60 16.06
C GLN A 371 13.65 0.10 14.71
N ALA A 372 13.40 1.41 14.73
CA ALA A 372 13.20 2.21 13.52
C ALA A 372 14.28 3.30 13.41
N VAL A 373 14.91 3.44 12.23
CA VAL A 373 16.03 4.40 12.04
C VAL A 373 15.56 5.87 12.09
N GLY A 374 14.29 6.12 11.78
CA GLY A 374 13.63 7.43 11.87
C GLY A 374 12.65 7.54 13.03
N ASP A 375 12.85 6.78 14.11
CA ASP A 375 12.07 6.81 15.35
C ASP A 375 11.75 8.24 15.84
N PHE A 376 12.77 9.08 15.95
CA PHE A 376 12.64 10.47 16.40
C PHE A 376 11.73 11.32 15.52
N LEU A 377 11.68 11.08 14.20
CA LEU A 377 10.77 11.78 13.29
C LEU A 377 9.31 11.39 13.52
N ILE A 378 9.05 10.13 13.89
CA ILE A 378 7.71 9.65 14.25
C ILE A 378 7.26 10.31 15.55
N ILE A 379 8.12 10.27 16.56
CA ILE A 379 7.86 10.82 17.90
C ILE A 379 7.63 12.33 17.82
N ARG A 380 8.48 13.06 17.07
CA ARG A 380 8.32 14.49 16.80
C ARG A 380 6.99 14.78 16.10
N ALA A 381 6.66 14.10 15.00
CA ALA A 381 5.40 14.32 14.28
C ALA A 381 4.15 14.06 15.14
N CYS A 382 4.16 13.05 16.02
CA CYS A 382 3.09 12.84 17.00
C CYS A 382 2.98 14.02 17.98
N ARG A 383 4.10 14.51 18.53
CA ARG A 383 4.11 15.66 19.48
C ARG A 383 3.70 16.97 18.81
N GLU A 384 4.29 17.29 17.66
CA GLU A 384 4.08 18.53 16.90
C GLU A 384 2.64 18.67 16.36
N SER A 385 2.00 17.55 16.04
CA SER A 385 0.59 17.52 15.61
C SER A 385 -0.43 17.57 16.76
N GLY A 386 0.01 17.50 18.02
CA GLY A 386 -0.89 17.27 19.16
C GLY A 386 -1.56 15.90 19.14
N GLY A 387 -0.99 14.94 18.41
CA GLY A 387 -1.37 13.53 18.41
C GLY A 387 -0.72 12.75 19.56
N TYR A 388 -0.63 11.43 19.40
CA TYR A 388 -0.09 10.52 20.42
C TYR A 388 0.38 9.19 19.82
N ALA A 389 0.99 8.34 20.64
CA ALA A 389 1.35 6.97 20.28
C ALA A 389 0.63 5.98 21.20
N VAL A 390 0.05 4.92 20.63
CA VAL A 390 -0.81 3.97 21.35
C VAL A 390 -0.56 2.52 20.91
N THR A 391 -0.76 1.59 21.85
CA THR A 391 -0.70 0.14 21.63
C THR A 391 -2.10 -0.44 21.48
N VAL A 392 -2.21 -1.52 20.70
CA VAL A 392 -3.35 -2.45 20.70
C VAL A 392 -2.84 -3.89 20.80
N THR A 393 -3.63 -4.75 21.43
CA THR A 393 -3.37 -6.19 21.58
C THR A 393 -3.71 -6.95 20.30
N ASP A 394 -3.13 -8.15 20.11
CA ASP A 394 -3.49 -9.01 18.96
C ASP A 394 -4.96 -9.44 18.98
N ASP A 395 -5.58 -9.56 20.16
CA ASP A 395 -6.99 -9.91 20.30
C ASP A 395 -7.91 -8.76 19.88
N GLU A 396 -7.56 -7.52 20.22
CA GLU A 396 -8.24 -6.33 19.70
C GLU A 396 -8.08 -6.20 18.18
N ILE A 397 -6.91 -6.50 17.63
CA ILE A 397 -6.67 -6.52 16.17
C ILE A 397 -7.58 -7.54 15.48
N ASP A 398 -7.62 -8.79 15.97
CA ASP A 398 -8.38 -9.85 15.35
C ASP A 398 -9.91 -9.61 15.47
N GLU A 399 -10.40 -9.08 16.59
CA GLU A 399 -11.81 -8.70 16.73
C GLU A 399 -12.17 -7.45 15.94
N ALA A 400 -11.29 -6.44 15.87
CA ALA A 400 -11.46 -5.27 15.01
C ALA A 400 -11.56 -5.67 13.52
N GLN A 401 -10.73 -6.62 13.06
CA GLN A 401 -10.79 -7.11 11.68
C GLN A 401 -12.13 -7.82 11.38
N LYS A 402 -12.57 -8.72 12.27
CA LYS A 402 -13.85 -9.43 12.14
C LYS A 402 -15.03 -8.47 12.16
N GLU A 403 -15.03 -7.50 13.08
CA GLU A 403 -16.09 -6.50 13.22
C GLU A 403 -16.19 -5.62 11.98
N TYR A 404 -15.07 -5.07 11.48
CA TYR A 404 -15.06 -4.21 10.31
C TYR A 404 -15.53 -4.96 9.06
N ALA A 405 -15.01 -6.17 8.82
CA ALA A 405 -15.41 -6.99 7.68
C ALA A 405 -16.89 -7.40 7.71
N ARG A 406 -17.45 -7.71 8.89
CA ARG A 406 -18.86 -8.09 9.03
C ARG A 406 -19.83 -6.91 9.02
N THR A 407 -19.35 -5.71 9.34
CA THR A 407 -20.19 -4.50 9.42
C THR A 407 -20.15 -3.70 8.12
N GLU A 408 -18.97 -3.42 7.57
CA GLU A 408 -18.82 -2.61 6.35
C GLU A 408 -18.54 -3.43 5.08
N GLY A 409 -18.30 -4.73 5.19
CA GLY A 409 -17.95 -5.58 4.03
C GLY A 409 -16.51 -5.37 3.52
N VAL A 410 -15.68 -4.59 4.22
CA VAL A 410 -14.29 -4.30 3.83
C VAL A 410 -13.33 -5.18 4.62
N LEU A 411 -12.51 -5.95 3.91
CA LEU A 411 -11.47 -6.80 4.51
C LEU A 411 -10.16 -6.02 4.73
N LEU A 412 -10.05 -5.37 5.88
CA LEU A 412 -8.81 -4.73 6.33
C LEU A 412 -7.68 -5.75 6.50
N CYS A 413 -6.43 -5.33 6.30
CA CYS A 413 -5.28 -6.08 6.81
C CYS A 413 -5.19 -5.94 8.35
N PRO A 414 -4.44 -6.81 9.06
CA PRO A 414 -4.27 -6.71 10.50
C PRO A 414 -3.75 -5.34 10.97
N GLU A 415 -2.86 -4.71 10.20
CA GLU A 415 -2.37 -3.36 10.49
C GLU A 415 -3.47 -2.28 10.30
N GLY A 416 -4.38 -2.46 9.34
CA GLY A 416 -5.56 -1.60 9.19
C GLY A 416 -6.55 -1.81 10.36
N ALA A 417 -6.79 -3.06 10.73
CA ALA A 417 -7.62 -3.42 11.88
C ALA A 417 -7.05 -2.86 13.20
N ALA A 418 -5.72 -2.81 13.36
CA ALA A 418 -5.06 -2.17 14.50
C ALA A 418 -5.44 -0.68 14.63
N THR A 419 -5.53 0.06 13.51
CA THR A 419 -6.00 1.47 13.56
C THR A 419 -7.47 1.59 13.95
N TYR A 420 -8.33 0.65 13.55
CA TYR A 420 -9.73 0.62 13.96
C TYR A 420 -9.90 0.25 15.45
N ALA A 421 -9.09 -0.68 15.97
CA ALA A 421 -9.00 -0.96 17.40
C ALA A 421 -8.57 0.29 18.19
N ALA A 422 -7.50 0.96 17.74
CA ALA A 422 -7.01 2.19 18.37
C ALA A 422 -8.03 3.35 18.34
N TYR A 423 -8.85 3.43 17.28
CA TYR A 423 -9.95 4.40 17.20
C TYR A 423 -11.04 4.13 18.25
N LYS A 424 -11.48 2.87 18.39
CA LYS A 424 -12.43 2.49 19.46
C LYS A 424 -11.88 2.82 20.85
N ASN A 425 -10.60 2.54 21.09
CA ASN A 425 -9.96 2.83 22.36
C ASN A 425 -9.83 4.33 22.61
N GLY A 426 -9.53 5.12 21.58
CA GLY A 426 -9.50 6.60 21.64
C GLY A 426 -10.87 7.24 21.91
N LEU A 427 -11.95 6.69 21.35
CA LEU A 427 -13.32 7.10 21.71
C LEU A 427 -13.66 6.75 23.17
N ALA A 428 -13.26 5.56 23.64
CA ALA A 428 -13.54 5.11 25.00
C ALA A 428 -12.73 5.86 26.08
N SER A 429 -11.51 6.30 25.76
CA SER A 429 -10.67 7.12 26.65
C SER A 429 -10.99 8.62 26.59
N GLY A 430 -11.62 9.08 25.51
CA GLY A 430 -11.82 10.50 25.22
C GLY A 430 -10.63 11.18 24.52
N ASP A 431 -9.59 10.44 24.13
CA ASP A 431 -8.49 10.96 23.29
C ASP A 431 -8.99 11.36 21.88
N ILE A 432 -10.07 10.75 21.42
CA ILE A 432 -10.81 11.09 20.21
C ILE A 432 -12.26 11.39 20.60
N GLN A 433 -12.78 12.52 20.14
CA GLN A 433 -14.16 12.93 20.35
C GLN A 433 -15.04 12.39 19.22
N ALA A 434 -16.26 11.95 19.52
CA ALA A 434 -17.16 11.40 18.51
C ALA A 434 -17.50 12.39 17.37
N GLY A 435 -17.42 13.70 17.63
CA GLY A 435 -17.62 14.76 16.62
C GLY A 435 -16.42 15.03 15.71
N GLU A 436 -15.29 14.33 15.89
CA GLU A 436 -14.12 14.47 15.01
C GLU A 436 -14.23 13.59 13.76
N THR A 437 -13.61 14.05 12.68
CA THR A 437 -13.38 13.26 11.46
C THR A 437 -12.11 12.43 11.61
N ALA A 438 -12.26 11.12 11.74
CA ALA A 438 -11.16 10.16 11.90
C ALA A 438 -10.86 9.42 10.59
N LEU A 439 -9.57 9.40 10.20
CA LEU A 439 -9.08 8.63 9.06
C LEU A 439 -8.13 7.52 9.50
N LEU A 440 -8.47 6.30 9.12
CA LEU A 440 -7.72 5.07 9.37
C LEU A 440 -6.91 4.66 8.14
N PHE A 441 -5.63 4.28 8.29
CA PHE A 441 -4.82 3.80 7.17
C PHE A 441 -4.80 2.26 7.05
N ASN A 442 -5.58 1.73 6.11
CA ASN A 442 -5.50 0.32 5.73
C ASN A 442 -4.30 0.10 4.79
N CYS A 443 -3.17 -0.33 5.33
CA CYS A 443 -1.89 -0.35 4.60
C CYS A 443 -1.72 -1.50 3.59
N ALA A 444 -2.58 -2.51 3.60
CA ALA A 444 -2.56 -3.63 2.65
C ALA A 444 -3.96 -4.24 2.46
N THR A 445 -4.16 -5.03 1.41
CA THR A 445 -5.37 -5.87 1.33
C THR A 445 -5.27 -7.01 2.34
N GLY A 446 -6.35 -7.30 3.07
CA GLY A 446 -6.38 -8.44 3.99
C GLY A 446 -6.15 -9.79 3.29
N LEU A 447 -6.32 -9.86 1.96
CA LEU A 447 -5.98 -11.03 1.14
C LEU A 447 -4.48 -11.38 1.10
N LYS A 448 -3.59 -10.50 1.59
CA LYS A 448 -2.14 -10.81 1.70
C LYS A 448 -1.78 -11.63 2.93
N TYR A 449 -2.75 -11.88 3.81
CA TYR A 449 -2.56 -12.50 5.12
C TYR A 449 -3.33 -13.82 5.19
N PRO A 450 -2.87 -14.82 5.95
CA PRO A 450 -3.63 -16.05 6.16
C PRO A 450 -5.02 -15.73 6.75
N LEU A 451 -6.08 -16.19 6.09
CA LEU A 451 -7.45 -16.06 6.56
C LEU A 451 -7.87 -17.32 7.32
N PRO A 452 -8.78 -17.22 8.31
CA PRO A 452 -9.27 -18.39 9.04
C PRO A 452 -10.02 -19.35 8.10
N PRO A 453 -9.87 -20.68 8.27
CA PRO A 453 -10.50 -21.66 7.40
C PRO A 453 -12.03 -21.66 7.58
N SER A 454 -12.76 -21.86 6.47
CA SER A 454 -14.20 -22.11 6.49
C SER A 454 -14.47 -23.61 6.47
N ASN A 455 -15.02 -24.14 7.57
CA ASN A 455 -15.23 -25.58 7.76
C ASN A 455 -16.68 -26.04 7.48
N ARG A 456 -17.54 -25.15 6.97
CA ARG A 456 -18.93 -25.48 6.59
C ARG A 456 -18.95 -26.24 5.28
N ASN A 457 -19.43 -27.48 5.31
CA ASN A 457 -19.46 -28.38 4.15
C ASN A 457 -20.88 -28.89 3.92
N ILE A 458 -21.34 -28.88 2.67
CA ILE A 458 -22.64 -29.42 2.26
C ILE A 458 -22.41 -30.70 1.45
N ASP A 459 -22.99 -31.80 1.90
CA ASP A 459 -22.98 -33.08 1.19
C ASP A 459 -24.13 -33.14 0.19
N ILE A 460 -23.83 -32.90 -1.10
CA ILE A 460 -24.80 -32.89 -2.19
C ILE A 460 -25.43 -34.27 -2.49
N THR A 461 -24.96 -35.36 -1.84
CA THR A 461 -25.57 -36.69 -1.96
C THR A 461 -26.72 -36.91 -0.98
N LYS A 462 -26.93 -35.98 -0.04
CA LYS A 462 -28.00 -36.00 0.96
C LYS A 462 -29.03 -34.89 0.70
N PRO A 463 -30.27 -34.99 1.24
CA PRO A 463 -31.18 -33.87 1.29
C PRO A 463 -30.54 -32.66 1.99
N VAL A 464 -30.63 -31.47 1.38
CA VAL A 464 -30.02 -30.25 1.91
C VAL A 464 -30.85 -29.73 3.09
N ASP A 465 -30.21 -29.57 4.26
CA ASP A 465 -30.82 -28.98 5.44
C ASP A 465 -30.77 -27.44 5.37
N TYR A 466 -31.85 -26.86 4.82
CA TYR A 466 -32.00 -25.41 4.73
C TYR A 466 -32.21 -24.73 6.09
N ALA A 467 -32.63 -25.45 7.15
CA ALA A 467 -32.76 -24.89 8.48
C ALA A 467 -31.38 -24.71 9.13
N ALA A 468 -30.51 -25.73 9.04
CA ALA A 468 -29.12 -25.62 9.46
C ALA A 468 -28.37 -24.50 8.72
N ILE A 469 -28.60 -24.34 7.41
CA ILE A 469 -28.03 -23.23 6.61
C ILE A 469 -28.53 -21.87 7.11
N ALA A 470 -29.82 -21.72 7.43
CA ALA A 470 -30.37 -20.47 7.97
C ALA A 470 -29.79 -20.10 9.34
N GLU A 471 -29.40 -21.10 10.14
CA GLU A 471 -28.67 -20.91 11.40
C GLU A 471 -27.14 -20.74 11.21
N GLY A 472 -26.65 -20.84 9.97
CA GLY A 472 -25.23 -20.71 9.64
C GLY A 472 -24.35 -21.84 10.19
N LYS A 473 -24.89 -23.06 10.27
CA LYS A 473 -24.18 -24.27 10.70
C LYS A 473 -23.47 -24.97 9.54
#